data_AF-A0AAV7RHG2-F1
#
_entry.id   AF-A0AAV7RHG2-F1
#
_cell.length_a   1.000
_cell.length_b   1.000
_cell.length_c   1.000
_cell.angle_alpha   90.00
_cell.angle_beta   90.00
_cell.angle_gamma   90.00
#
_symmetry.space_group_name_H-M   'P 1'
#
loop_
_entity.id
_entity.type
_entity.pdbx_description
1 polymer ?
#
loop_
_entity_poly.entity_id
_entity_poly.type
_entity_poly.pdbx_seq_one_letter_code
_entity_poly.pdbx_strand_id
1 'polypeptide(L)'
;MSAMECDDFLKDLDLLILGDEDQNGLEDDLTPVKLVAAIRSLYSGKSVGPNGLAIEMYKGMVEKVAEHMLAMFQAALREGGLHQTRGQLRSWSFQNKANL
;
A
#
# COMPACT_ATOMS: atom_id res chain seq x y z
N MET A 1 4.31 6.56 27.98
CA MET A 1 4.51 7.69 27.06
C MET A 1 3.36 8.64 27.25
N SER A 2 3.62 9.84 27.77
CA SER A 2 2.62 10.91 27.83
C SER A 2 2.40 11.48 26.43
N ALA A 3 1.24 12.10 26.17
CA ALA A 3 0.94 12.69 24.86
C ALA A 3 2.01 13.72 24.42
N MET A 4 2.66 14.39 25.39
CA MET A 4 3.70 15.38 25.17
C MET A 4 5.01 14.75 24.63
N GLU A 5 5.35 13.53 25.08
CA GLU A 5 6.53 12.80 24.59
C GLU A 5 6.34 12.27 23.15
N CYS A 6 5.10 11.99 22.74
CA CYS A 6 4.81 11.61 21.35
C CYS A 6 4.94 12.79 20.39
N ASP A 7 4.43 13.97 20.77
CA ASP A 7 4.49 15.16 19.92
C ASP A 7 5.94 15.61 19.71
N ASP A 8 6.75 15.58 20.75
CA ASP A 8 8.17 15.97 20.65
C ASP A 8 8.97 14.95 19.83
N PHE A 9 8.65 13.66 19.91
CA PHE A 9 9.21 12.65 19.02
C PHE A 9 8.84 12.89 17.55
N LEU A 10 7.57 13.21 17.26
CA LEU A 10 7.11 13.43 15.88
C LEU A 10 7.70 14.71 15.25
N LYS A 11 7.98 15.74 16.06
CA LYS A 11 8.67 16.96 15.59
C LYS A 11 10.13 16.72 15.22
N ASP A 12 10.78 15.75 15.87
CA ASP A 12 12.18 15.41 15.63
C ASP A 12 12.35 14.49 14.40
N LEU A 13 11.26 13.90 13.91
CA LEU A 13 11.25 13.22 12.63
C LEU A 13 11.22 14.25 11.49
N ASP A 14 12.22 14.18 10.60
CA ASP A 14 12.23 14.89 9.32
C ASP A 14 11.21 14.24 8.37
N LEU A 15 9.93 14.50 8.66
CA LEU A 15 8.81 14.02 7.87
C LEU A 15 8.68 14.91 6.65
N LEU A 16 8.63 14.30 5.47
CA LEU A 16 8.20 14.97 4.25
C LEU A 16 6.78 15.50 4.47
N ILE A 17 6.66 16.82 4.66
CA ILE A 17 5.37 17.52 4.68
C ILE A 17 4.91 17.60 3.24
N LEU A 18 3.78 16.95 2.93
CA LEU A 18 3.16 17.01 1.61
C LEU A 18 2.73 18.45 1.32
N GLY A 19 3.10 18.96 0.15
CA GLY A 19 2.58 20.24 -0.32
C GLY A 19 1.10 20.14 -0.68
N ASP A 20 0.44 21.29 -0.85
CA ASP A 20 -0.98 21.35 -1.20
C ASP A 20 -1.31 20.57 -2.49
N GLU A 21 -0.39 20.55 -3.47
CA GLU A 21 -0.54 19.78 -4.70
C GLU A 21 -0.54 18.27 -4.45
N ASP A 22 0.33 17.77 -3.58
CA ASP A 22 0.41 16.36 -3.24
C ASP A 22 -0.79 15.90 -2.39
N GLN A 23 -1.30 16.78 -1.51
CA GLN A 23 -2.52 16.53 -0.76
C GLN A 23 -3.73 16.41 -1.69
N ASN A 24 -3.89 17.33 -2.64
CA ASN A 24 -4.99 17.27 -3.61
C ASN A 24 -4.88 16.00 -4.49
N GLY A 25 -3.66 15.61 -4.87
CA GLY A 25 -3.41 14.39 -5.64
C GLY A 25 -3.72 13.10 -4.87
N LEU A 26 -3.80 13.12 -3.53
CA LEU A 26 -4.21 11.98 -2.72
C LEU A 26 -5.72 11.73 -2.75
N GLU A 27 -6.52 12.78 -2.96
CA GLU A 27 -7.98 12.71 -3.05
C GLU A 27 -8.45 12.39 -4.48
N ASP A 28 -7.55 12.42 -5.47
CA ASP A 28 -7.84 12.03 -6.84
C ASP A 28 -8.28 10.56 -6.93
N ASP A 29 -9.25 10.30 -7.81
CA ASP A 29 -9.62 8.93 -8.18
C ASP A 29 -8.42 8.15 -8.74
N LEU A 30 -8.28 6.91 -8.25
CA LEU A 30 -7.35 5.94 -8.82
C LEU A 30 -7.84 5.52 -10.21
N THR A 31 -7.01 5.76 -11.24
CA THR A 31 -7.30 5.35 -12.62
C THR A 31 -6.53 4.09 -13.00
N PRO A 32 -6.94 3.35 -14.06
CA PRO A 32 -6.18 2.19 -14.54
C PRO A 32 -4.73 2.53 -14.89
N VAL A 33 -4.49 3.71 -15.49
CA VAL A 33 -3.16 4.19 -15.85
C VAL A 33 -2.29 4.42 -14.60
N LYS A 34 -2.84 5.10 -13.58
CA LYS A 34 -2.15 5.31 -12.30
C LYS A 34 -1.85 3.97 -11.61
N LEU A 35 -2.77 3.01 -11.65
CA LEU A 35 -2.58 1.68 -11.07
C LEU A 35 -1.49 0.88 -11.80
N VAL A 36 -1.48 0.88 -13.14
CA VAL A 36 -0.43 0.21 -13.93
C VAL A 36 0.94 0.80 -13.62
N ALA A 37 1.04 2.14 -13.59
CA ALA A 37 2.28 2.83 -13.24
C ALA A 37 2.76 2.46 -11.83
N ALA A 38 1.84 2.42 -10.86
CA ALA A 38 2.14 2.03 -9.49
C ALA A 38 2.65 0.58 -9.40
N ILE A 39 1.99 -0.39 -10.04
CA ILE A 39 2.42 -1.79 -10.00
C ILE A 39 3.81 -1.97 -10.64
N ARG A 40 4.10 -1.23 -11.72
CA ARG A 40 5.40 -1.27 -12.38
C ARG A 40 6.52 -0.66 -11.53
N SER A 41 6.22 0.37 -10.74
CA SER A 41 7.22 1.04 -9.88
C SER A 41 7.58 0.26 -8.62
N LEU A 42 6.77 -0.75 -8.23
CA LEU A 42 7.04 -1.56 -7.04
C LEU A 42 8.38 -2.30 -7.14
N TYR A 43 9.14 -2.33 -6.06
CA TYR A 43 10.41 -3.05 -6.00
C TYR A 43 10.19 -4.57 -6.06
N SER A 44 11.04 -5.23 -6.85
CA SER A 44 11.02 -6.67 -7.11
C SER A 44 11.74 -7.50 -6.05
N GLY A 45 11.48 -8.81 -5.98
CA GLY A 45 12.18 -9.72 -5.05
C GLY A 45 11.74 -9.61 -3.58
N LYS A 46 10.56 -9.03 -3.32
CA LYS A 46 9.93 -9.06 -1.99
C LYS A 46 9.31 -10.44 -1.73
N SER A 47 9.24 -10.83 -0.45
CA SER A 47 8.51 -12.03 -0.02
C SER A 47 7.05 -11.95 -0.50
N VAL A 48 6.54 -13.07 -1.03
CA VAL A 48 5.17 -13.20 -1.56
C VAL A 48 4.14 -12.96 -0.47
N GLY A 49 3.04 -12.25 -0.73
CA GLY A 49 2.00 -12.05 0.29
C GLY A 49 1.26 -13.35 0.68
N PRO A 50 0.20 -13.25 1.50
CA PRO A 50 -0.62 -14.40 1.91
C PRO A 50 -1.23 -15.20 0.74
N ASN A 51 -1.34 -14.58 -0.44
CA ASN A 51 -1.81 -15.24 -1.66
C ASN A 51 -0.73 -16.08 -2.38
N GLY A 52 0.52 -16.05 -1.91
CA GLY A 52 1.63 -16.81 -2.49
C GLY A 52 2.15 -16.27 -3.83
N LEU A 53 1.67 -15.12 -4.31
CA LEU A 53 2.04 -14.57 -5.61
C LEU A 53 3.10 -13.49 -5.46
N ALA A 54 4.17 -13.59 -6.26
CA ALA A 54 5.23 -12.59 -6.34
C ALA A 54 4.80 -11.36 -7.14
N ILE A 55 5.42 -10.21 -6.88
CA ILE A 55 5.06 -8.94 -7.56
C ILE A 55 5.32 -8.99 -9.07
N GLU A 56 6.27 -9.82 -9.49
CA GLU A 56 6.71 -10.09 -10.86
C GLU A 56 5.56 -10.67 -11.70
N MET A 57 4.73 -11.51 -11.09
CA MET A 57 3.52 -12.03 -11.72
C MET A 57 2.60 -10.88 -12.10
N TYR A 58 2.30 -9.99 -11.13
CA TYR A 58 1.45 -8.83 -11.36
C TYR A 58 2.04 -7.89 -12.41
N LYS A 59 3.34 -7.58 -12.34
CA LYS A 59 4.01 -6.76 -13.36
C LYS A 59 3.87 -7.36 -14.77
N GLY A 60 4.02 -8.67 -14.90
CA GLY A 60 3.93 -9.38 -16.19
C GLY A 60 2.52 -9.43 -16.79
N MET A 61 1.47 -9.28 -15.96
CA MET A 61 0.08 -9.35 -16.42
C MET A 61 -0.74 -8.09 -16.16
N VAL A 62 -0.10 -7.00 -15.71
CA VAL A 62 -0.79 -5.81 -15.19
C VAL A 62 -1.82 -5.25 -16.17
N GLU A 63 -1.51 -5.25 -17.47
CA GLU A 63 -2.43 -4.78 -18.53
C GLU A 63 -3.73 -5.60 -18.61
N LYS A 64 -3.70 -6.86 -18.19
CA LYS A 64 -4.86 -7.77 -18.22
C LYS A 64 -5.67 -7.72 -16.94
N VAL A 65 -5.04 -7.39 -15.81
CA VAL A 65 -5.65 -7.49 -14.48
C VAL A 65 -5.97 -6.14 -13.84
N ALA A 66 -5.41 -5.03 -14.34
CA ALA A 66 -5.55 -3.71 -13.74
C ALA A 66 -7.02 -3.28 -13.59
N GLU A 67 -7.85 -3.46 -14.62
CA GLU A 67 -9.27 -3.08 -14.56
C GLU A 67 -10.02 -3.86 -13.48
N HIS A 68 -9.79 -5.17 -13.38
CA HIS A 68 -10.40 -6.03 -12.38
C HIS A 68 -9.93 -5.64 -10.96
N MET A 69 -8.63 -5.42 -10.78
CA MET A 69 -8.06 -4.99 -9.50
C MET A 69 -8.62 -3.64 -9.06
N LEU A 70 -8.77 -2.69 -9.99
CA LEU A 70 -9.34 -1.38 -9.71
C LEU A 70 -10.81 -1.47 -9.31
N ALA A 71 -11.61 -2.25 -10.05
CA ALA A 71 -13.02 -2.45 -9.74
C ALA A 71 -13.21 -3.08 -8.35
N MET A 72 -12.41 -4.09 -8.02
CA MET A 72 -12.43 -4.71 -6.69
C MET A 72 -12.04 -3.72 -5.58
N PHE A 73 -10.99 -2.92 -5.81
CA PHE A 73 -10.55 -1.91 -4.86
C PHE A 73 -11.63 -0.85 -4.60
N GLN A 74 -12.26 -0.32 -5.66
CA GLN A 74 -13.34 0.65 -5.56
C GLN A 74 -14.59 0.07 -4.89
N ALA A 75 -14.93 -1.19 -5.18
CA ALA A 75 -16.03 -1.89 -4.48
C ALA A 75 -15.73 -2.00 -2.98
N ALA A 76 -14.52 -2.46 -2.62
CA ALA A 76 -14.10 -2.57 -1.22
C ALA A 76 -14.06 -1.22 -0.49
N LEU A 77 -13.66 -0.13 -1.17
CA LEU A 77 -13.72 1.23 -0.62
C LEU A 77 -15.15 1.64 -0.30
N ARG A 78 -16.09 1.47 -1.24
CA ARG A 78 -17.51 1.84 -1.06
C ARG A 78 -18.18 1.05 0.05
N GLU A 79 -17.84 -0.22 0.20
CA GLU A 79 -18.44 -1.13 1.18
C GLU A 79 -17.79 -1.01 2.58
N GLY A 80 -16.76 -0.16 2.75
CA GLY A 80 -15.99 -0.10 3.99
C GLY A 80 -15.16 -1.36 4.25
N GLY A 81 -14.93 -2.20 3.24
CA GLY A 81 -14.25 -3.50 3.36
C GLY A 81 -12.73 -3.44 3.52
N LEU A 82 -12.11 -2.25 3.42
CA LEU A 82 -10.65 -2.10 3.57
C LEU A 82 -10.16 -2.23 5.03
N HIS A 83 -11.06 -2.41 5.99
CA HIS A 83 -10.73 -2.63 7.40
C HIS A 83 -10.21 -4.06 7.64
N GLN A 84 -8.94 -4.36 7.31
CA GLN A 84 -8.15 -5.40 8.04
C GLN A 84 -6.67 -5.61 7.66
N THR A 85 -6.09 -4.91 6.68
CA THR A 85 -4.76 -5.30 6.18
C THR A 85 -3.57 -4.87 7.07
N ARG A 86 -3.64 -3.76 7.83
CA ARG A 86 -2.43 -3.24 8.51
C ARG A 86 -1.97 -4.10 9.70
N GLY A 87 -2.90 -4.71 10.45
CA GLY A 87 -2.58 -5.61 11.57
C GLY A 87 -2.14 -7.01 11.09
N GLN A 88 -2.80 -7.54 10.06
CA GLN A 88 -2.50 -8.86 9.51
C GLN A 88 -1.20 -8.89 8.69
N LEU A 89 -0.88 -7.84 7.92
CA LEU A 89 0.38 -7.74 7.18
C LEU A 89 1.60 -7.62 8.11
N ARG A 90 1.46 -6.94 9.26
CA ARG A 90 2.51 -6.94 10.29
C ARG A 90 2.71 -8.33 10.85
N SER A 91 1.66 -9.03 11.28
CA SER A 91 1.75 -10.41 11.78
C SER A 91 2.46 -11.35 10.79
N TRP A 92 2.07 -11.29 9.52
CA TRP A 92 2.67 -12.12 8.46
C TRP A 92 4.15 -11.79 8.19
N SER A 93 4.53 -10.51 8.13
CA SER A 93 5.94 -10.11 7.95
C SER A 93 6.85 -10.48 9.13
N PHE A 94 6.32 -10.52 10.36
CA PHE A 94 7.04 -11.01 11.53
C PHE A 94 7.27 -12.53 11.49
N GLN A 95 6.27 -13.30 11.06
CA GLN A 95 6.40 -14.76 10.96
C GLN A 95 7.42 -15.20 9.91
N ASN A 96 7.57 -14.45 8.81
CA ASN A 96 8.51 -14.80 7.75
C ASN A 96 9.96 -14.35 7.99
N LYS A 97 10.22 -13.40 8.90
CA LYS A 97 11.58 -13.05 9.33
C LYS A 97 12.19 -14.04 10.33
N ALA A 98 11.38 -14.90 10.94
CA ALA A 98 11.84 -15.90 11.91
C ALA A 98 12.31 -17.22 11.26
N ASN A 99 12.18 -17.37 9.93
CA ASN A 99 12.51 -18.58 9.18
C ASN A 99 13.65 -18.37 8.15
N LEU A 100 14.49 -17.35 8.34
CA LEU A 100 15.73 -17.11 7.58
C LEU A 100 16.91 -16.95 8.54
#